data_AF-A0A843GP05-F1
#
_entry.id   AF-A0A843GP05-F1
#
_cell.length_a   1.000
_cell.length_b   1.000
_cell.length_c   1.000
_cell.angle_alpha   90.00
_cell.angle_beta   90.00
_cell.angle_gamma   90.00
#
_symmetry.space_group_name_H-M   'P 1'
#
loop_
_entity.id
_entity.type
_entity.pdbx_description
1 polymer ?
#
loop_
_entity_poly.entity_id
_entity_poly.type
_entity_poly.pdbx_seq_one_letter_code
_entity_poly.pdbx_strand_id
1 'polypeptide(L)'
;MAIRYDKKLNQEIRKVINNYNAKIRRIEKYDDSFNYQLPEKITKKDLQQNVYTRNELRRKLNELKRYSQRDIEKSIQLEGGYVLSRYEYENLKREKARVKRNISRELTRLETEKPRVFGKLQSMTFAQMGDSYYLNLKAKRQQLEKQVESLSSEEFKRYEKLVYKTGRSQEYQTSLFRDNYEKMLTDLGYYTGYDENKLQLLKEKLRKLNNRQFYKLFQNERAIKSITEYYPLVTNKTIKGFNPDDIKEDVANLYDNLIENIDEIIGTL
;
A
#
# COMPACT_ATOMS: atom_id res chain seq x y z
N MET A 1 -13.79 7.10 -3.82
CA MET A 1 -14.68 8.09 -4.49
C MET A 1 -13.81 9.09 -5.23
N ALA A 2 -13.96 9.17 -6.56
CA ALA A 2 -13.23 10.14 -7.38
C ALA A 2 -13.54 11.58 -6.92
N ILE A 3 -12.56 12.47 -7.04
CA ILE A 3 -12.67 13.85 -6.54
C ILE A 3 -13.51 14.66 -7.53
N ARG A 4 -14.69 15.12 -7.10
CA ARG A 4 -15.42 16.19 -7.79
C ARG A 4 -14.84 17.54 -7.38
N TYR A 5 -14.23 18.25 -8.32
CA TYR A 5 -13.60 19.54 -8.07
C TYR A 5 -14.60 20.70 -8.19
N ASP A 6 -15.38 20.92 -7.14
CA ASP A 6 -16.34 22.04 -7.10
C ASP A 6 -15.65 23.40 -6.92
N LYS A 7 -16.34 24.50 -7.28
CA LYS A 7 -15.83 25.88 -7.18
C LYS A 7 -15.29 26.20 -5.77
N LYS A 8 -16.01 25.78 -4.72
CA LYS A 8 -15.63 25.97 -3.31
C LYS A 8 -14.33 25.23 -2.94
N LEU A 9 -14.19 23.98 -3.38
CA LEU A 9 -12.99 23.18 -3.13
C LEU A 9 -11.77 23.76 -3.87
N ASN A 10 -11.97 24.19 -5.11
CA ASN A 10 -10.92 24.86 -5.89
C ASN A 10 -10.45 26.18 -5.24
N GLN A 11 -11.37 26.96 -4.66
CA GLN A 11 -11.04 28.17 -3.91
C GLN A 11 -10.25 27.84 -2.63
N GLU A 12 -10.65 26.81 -1.89
CA GLU A 12 -9.93 26.37 -0.70
C GLU A 12 -8.50 25.93 -1.04
N ILE A 13 -8.33 25.10 -2.08
CA ILE A 13 -7.02 24.65 -2.56
C ILE A 13 -6.13 25.86 -2.89
N ARG A 14 -6.65 26.82 -3.66
CA ARG A 14 -5.91 28.04 -4.04
C ARG A 14 -5.49 28.86 -2.82
N LYS A 15 -6.40 29.08 -1.87
CA LYS A 15 -6.12 29.85 -0.66
C LYS A 15 -5.00 29.21 0.17
N VAL A 16 -5.07 27.90 0.37
CA VAL A 16 -4.07 27.14 1.15
C VAL A 16 -2.70 27.18 0.46
N ILE A 17 -2.65 26.92 -0.85
CA ILE A 17 -1.41 26.96 -1.63
C ILE A 17 -0.79 28.36 -1.60
N ASN A 18 -1.61 29.41 -1.78
CA ASN A 18 -1.12 30.79 -1.78
C ASN A 18 -0.52 31.17 -0.42
N ASN A 19 -1.17 30.81 0.69
CA ASN A 19 -0.65 31.07 2.02
C ASN A 19 0.65 30.33 2.30
N TYR A 20 0.73 29.06 1.91
CA TYR A 20 1.92 28.23 2.02
C TYR A 20 3.09 28.82 1.22
N ASN A 21 2.89 29.12 -0.06
CA ASN A 21 3.91 29.69 -0.94
C ASN A 21 4.29 31.13 -0.56
N ALA A 22 3.37 31.90 0.02
CA ALA A 22 3.66 33.24 0.54
C ALA A 22 4.57 33.17 1.76
N LYS A 23 4.36 32.20 2.65
CA LYS A 23 5.22 31.98 3.81
C LYS A 23 6.62 31.54 3.40
N ILE A 24 6.75 30.59 2.47
CA ILE A 24 8.06 30.19 1.93
C ILE A 24 8.79 31.41 1.34
N ARG A 25 8.12 32.19 0.48
CA ARG A 25 8.70 33.41 -0.12
C ARG A 25 9.13 34.44 0.92
N ARG A 26 8.38 34.56 2.03
CA ARG A 26 8.75 35.44 3.13
C ARG A 26 10.04 34.95 3.78
N ILE A 27 10.14 33.66 4.11
CA ILE A 27 11.33 33.11 4.75
C ILE A 27 12.54 33.22 3.80
N GLU A 28 12.39 32.84 2.52
CA GLU A 28 13.43 33.01 1.48
C GLU A 28 13.96 34.45 1.40
N LYS A 29 13.11 35.47 1.60
CA LYS A 29 13.50 36.88 1.48
C LYS A 29 14.17 37.46 2.75
N TYR A 30 13.81 36.97 3.93
CA TYR A 30 14.29 37.53 5.20
C TYR A 30 15.47 36.74 5.80
N ASP A 31 15.62 35.46 5.42
CA ASP A 31 16.57 34.51 6.00
C ASP A 31 17.59 34.00 4.96
N ASP A 32 18.13 34.86 4.08
CA ASP A 32 19.25 34.51 3.18
C ASP A 32 20.48 33.95 3.94
N SER A 33 20.52 34.14 5.26
CA SER A 33 21.60 33.72 6.18
C SER A 33 21.32 32.39 6.92
N PHE A 34 20.08 31.88 6.91
CA PHE A 34 19.74 30.67 7.66
C PHE A 34 19.57 29.47 6.73
N ASN A 35 20.38 28.45 7.01
CA ASN A 35 20.44 27.16 6.33
C ASN A 35 19.21 26.29 6.67
N TYR A 36 18.00 26.85 6.61
CA TYR A 36 16.76 26.09 6.81
C TYR A 36 16.51 25.24 5.57
N GLN A 37 16.40 23.92 5.74
CA GLN A 37 15.84 23.06 4.71
C GLN A 37 14.35 23.41 4.56
N LEU A 38 14.07 24.31 3.61
CA LEU A 38 12.72 24.74 3.28
C LEU A 38 12.05 23.72 2.37
N PRO A 39 10.77 23.41 2.60
CA PRO A 39 10.02 22.55 1.71
C PRO A 39 9.70 23.26 0.40
N GLU A 40 9.59 22.49 -0.69
CA GLU A 40 9.33 23.03 -2.03
C GLU A 40 7.96 23.71 -2.14
N LYS A 41 7.88 24.71 -3.01
CA LYS A 41 6.62 25.37 -3.39
C LYS A 41 5.76 24.38 -4.17
N ILE A 42 4.45 24.42 -3.92
CA ILE A 42 3.50 23.49 -4.54
C ILE A 42 2.58 24.25 -5.50
N THR A 43 2.33 23.67 -6.69
CA THR A 43 1.31 24.18 -7.60
C THR A 43 0.00 23.39 -7.49
N LYS A 44 -1.08 24.00 -7.98
CA LYS A 44 -2.37 23.31 -8.07
C LYS A 44 -2.28 22.04 -8.94
N LYS A 45 -1.51 22.08 -10.03
CA LYS A 45 -1.35 20.95 -10.95
C LYS A 45 -0.67 19.78 -10.25
N ASP A 46 0.40 20.03 -9.50
CA ASP A 46 1.14 19.00 -8.76
C ASP A 46 0.26 18.35 -7.69
N LEU A 47 -0.58 19.14 -7.02
CA LEU A 47 -1.49 18.63 -6.01
C LEU A 47 -2.62 17.78 -6.62
N GLN A 48 -3.08 18.11 -7.83
CA GLN A 48 -4.10 17.33 -8.54
C GLN A 48 -3.55 16.03 -9.16
N GLN A 49 -2.30 16.03 -9.63
CA GLN A 49 -1.66 14.82 -10.18
C GLN A 49 -1.31 13.79 -9.09
N ASN A 50 -0.99 14.26 -7.87
CA ASN A 50 -0.50 13.40 -6.79
C ASN A 50 -1.58 13.00 -5.77
N VAL A 51 -2.86 13.21 -6.06
CA VAL A 51 -3.97 12.96 -5.13
C VAL A 51 -5.14 12.32 -5.84
N TYR A 52 -5.55 11.14 -5.37
CA TYR A 52 -6.57 10.32 -6.02
C TYR A 52 -7.89 10.32 -5.25
N THR A 53 -7.83 10.40 -3.92
CA THR A 53 -9.02 10.40 -3.07
C THR A 53 -9.28 11.74 -2.40
N ARG A 54 -10.56 12.03 -2.11
CA ARG A 54 -10.95 13.23 -1.36
C ARG A 54 -10.33 13.30 0.03
N ASN A 55 -10.09 12.14 0.66
CA ASN A 55 -9.45 12.05 1.97
C ASN A 55 -7.96 12.39 1.89
N GLU A 56 -7.26 11.90 0.86
CA GLU A 56 -5.88 12.28 0.59
C GLU A 56 -5.76 13.78 0.28
N LEU A 57 -6.72 14.33 -0.47
CA LEU A 57 -6.77 15.76 -0.78
C LEU A 57 -6.87 16.60 0.50
N ARG A 58 -7.85 16.28 1.35
CA ARG A 58 -8.04 16.95 2.64
C ARG A 58 -6.81 16.80 3.53
N ARG A 59 -6.18 15.63 3.52
CA ARG A 59 -4.94 15.38 4.27
C ARG A 59 -3.82 16.30 3.81
N LYS A 60 -3.50 16.34 2.50
CA LYS A 60 -2.47 17.23 1.96
C LYS A 60 -2.79 18.70 2.22
N LEU A 61 -4.05 19.11 2.10
CA LEU A 61 -4.45 20.49 2.43
C LEU A 61 -4.23 20.82 3.91
N ASN A 62 -4.53 19.88 4.81
CA ASN A 62 -4.29 20.09 6.25
C ASN A 62 -2.80 20.10 6.59
N GLU A 63 -1.99 19.31 5.90
CA GLU A 63 -0.54 19.33 5.98
C GLU A 63 0.02 20.71 5.59
N LEU A 64 -0.40 21.26 4.44
CA LEU A 64 0.00 22.60 4.00
C LEU A 64 -0.48 23.71 4.92
N LYS A 65 -1.69 23.60 5.47
CA LYS A 65 -2.21 24.55 6.48
C LYS A 65 -1.34 24.56 7.74
N ARG A 66 -0.75 23.42 8.14
CA ARG A 66 0.10 23.35 9.34
C ARG A 66 1.44 24.02 9.15
N TYR A 67 1.99 23.99 7.94
CA TYR A 67 3.19 24.78 7.66
C TYR A 67 2.94 26.28 7.84
N SER A 68 1.69 26.75 7.79
CA SER A 68 1.35 28.15 8.07
C SER A 68 1.38 28.51 9.57
N GLN A 69 1.58 27.55 10.49
CA GLN A 69 1.70 27.82 11.93
C GLN A 69 3.02 28.53 12.27
N ARG A 70 3.05 29.29 13.37
CA ARG A 70 4.27 29.99 13.81
C ARG A 70 5.32 28.97 14.30
N ASP A 71 6.60 29.26 14.07
CA ASP A 71 7.77 28.50 14.57
C ASP A 71 7.89 27.05 14.07
N ILE A 72 7.13 26.68 13.05
CA ILE A 72 7.16 25.32 12.47
C ILE A 72 8.37 25.12 11.53
N GLU A 73 8.96 26.22 11.07
CA GLU A 73 10.13 26.34 10.20
C GLU A 73 11.45 26.02 10.90
N LYS A 74 11.50 26.14 12.24
CA LYS A 74 12.72 25.94 13.03
C LYS A 74 13.28 24.53 12.85
N SER A 75 14.60 24.42 12.69
CA SER A 75 15.30 23.15 12.67
C SER A 75 15.41 22.55 14.07
N ILE A 76 15.35 21.22 14.13
CA ILE A 76 15.55 20.39 15.32
C ILE A 76 16.65 19.40 14.98
N GLN A 77 17.63 19.27 15.87
CA GLN A 77 18.63 18.22 15.79
C GLN A 77 18.13 17.03 16.62
N LEU A 78 17.98 15.87 15.97
CA LEU A 78 17.71 14.62 16.65
C LEU A 78 18.98 14.12 17.35
N GLU A 79 18.83 13.30 18.39
CA GLU A 79 19.96 12.74 19.14
C GLU A 79 20.90 11.92 18.23
N GLY A 80 20.36 11.30 17.18
CA GLY A 80 21.13 10.61 16.14
C GLY A 80 21.85 11.51 15.11
N GLY A 81 21.96 12.82 15.37
CA GLY A 81 22.72 13.77 14.55
C GLY A 81 22.02 14.28 13.29
N TYR A 82 20.76 13.88 13.06
CA TYR A 82 19.99 14.29 11.88
C TYR A 82 19.24 15.60 12.16
N VAL A 83 19.38 16.57 11.25
CA VAL A 83 18.69 17.86 11.33
C VAL A 83 17.44 17.83 10.47
N LEU A 84 16.28 18.12 11.07
CA LEU A 84 14.98 18.20 10.40
C LEU A 84 14.31 19.52 10.71
N SER A 85 13.43 19.97 9.82
CA SER A 85 12.47 21.00 10.22
C SER A 85 11.46 20.43 11.21
N ARG A 86 11.03 21.23 12.19
CA ARG A 86 9.94 20.87 13.12
C ARG A 86 8.68 20.45 12.35
N TYR A 87 8.44 21.04 11.19
CA TYR A 87 7.39 20.64 10.27
C TYR A 87 7.48 19.17 9.84
N GLU A 88 8.67 18.73 9.40
CA GLU A 88 8.91 17.38 8.92
C GLU A 88 8.77 16.36 10.05
N TYR A 89 9.34 16.67 11.22
CA TYR A 89 9.22 15.82 12.41
C TYR A 89 7.74 15.65 12.83
N GLU A 90 6.98 16.73 12.92
CA GLU A 90 5.56 16.69 13.29
C GLU A 90 4.69 15.97 12.24
N ASN A 91 5.02 16.08 10.96
CA ASN A 91 4.34 15.33 9.91
C ASN A 91 4.67 13.84 10.01
N LEU A 92 5.95 13.48 10.15
CA LEU A 92 6.38 12.09 10.32
C LEU A 92 5.72 11.43 11.53
N LYS A 93 5.67 12.11 12.68
CA LYS A 93 5.03 11.61 13.91
C LYS A 93 3.55 11.28 13.69
N ARG A 94 2.82 12.13 12.96
CA ARG A 94 1.40 11.92 12.66
C ARG A 94 1.19 10.83 11.62
N GLU A 95 2.01 10.79 10.58
CA GLU A 95 1.99 9.73 9.57
C GLU A 95 2.28 8.37 10.21
N LYS A 96 3.31 8.28 11.06
CA LYS A 96 3.62 7.11 11.91
C LYS A 96 2.40 6.66 12.70
N ALA A 97 1.77 7.56 13.46
CA ALA A 97 0.62 7.23 14.31
C ALA A 97 -0.55 6.69 13.48
N ARG A 98 -0.81 7.27 12.30
CA ARG A 98 -1.84 6.78 11.39
C ARG A 98 -1.51 5.40 10.86
N VAL A 99 -0.29 5.20 10.34
CA VAL A 99 0.14 3.90 9.79
C VAL A 99 0.06 2.83 10.87
N LYS A 100 0.55 3.10 12.08
CA LYS A 100 0.44 2.19 13.23
C LYS A 100 -1.02 1.81 13.52
N ARG A 101 -1.93 2.78 13.52
CA ARG A 101 -3.37 2.53 13.74
C ARG A 101 -3.96 1.62 12.65
N ASN A 102 -3.62 1.87 11.39
CA ASN A 102 -4.10 1.05 10.27
C ASN A 102 -3.57 -0.38 10.36
N ILE A 103 -2.27 -0.56 10.60
CA ILE A 103 -1.68 -1.89 10.80
C ILE A 103 -2.30 -2.60 12.00
N SER A 104 -2.56 -1.89 13.09
CA SER A 104 -3.16 -2.50 14.28
C SER A 104 -4.57 -3.03 14.00
N ARG A 105 -5.39 -2.27 13.27
CA ARG A 105 -6.72 -2.73 12.84
C ARG A 105 -6.63 -3.97 11.95
N GLU A 106 -5.68 -3.98 11.02
CA GLU A 106 -5.46 -5.11 10.14
C GLU A 106 -4.96 -6.36 10.89
N LEU A 107 -4.07 -6.18 11.87
CA LEU A 107 -3.62 -7.28 12.74
C LEU A 107 -4.78 -7.86 13.53
N THR A 108 -5.61 -7.02 14.16
CA THR A 108 -6.80 -7.49 14.86
C THR A 108 -7.74 -8.25 13.93
N ARG A 109 -7.95 -7.76 12.70
CA ARG A 109 -8.72 -8.47 11.68
C ARG A 109 -8.17 -9.87 11.42
N LEU A 110 -6.85 -10.00 11.21
CA LEU A 110 -6.19 -11.28 10.93
C LEU A 110 -6.15 -12.23 12.15
N GLU A 111 -6.21 -11.67 13.36
CA GLU A 111 -6.31 -12.44 14.60
C GLU A 111 -7.72 -12.99 14.82
N THR A 112 -8.77 -12.29 14.36
CA THR A 112 -10.18 -12.66 14.57
C THR A 112 -10.83 -13.38 13.39
N GLU A 113 -10.54 -12.95 12.17
CA GLU A 113 -11.15 -13.49 10.95
C GLU A 113 -10.45 -14.79 10.52
N LYS A 114 -11.25 -15.70 9.98
CA LYS A 114 -10.77 -16.97 9.45
C LYS A 114 -10.69 -16.90 7.93
N PRO A 115 -9.59 -17.37 7.29
CA PRO A 115 -9.52 -17.46 5.85
C PRO A 115 -10.55 -18.43 5.29
N ARG A 116 -10.85 -18.28 4.01
CA ARG A 116 -11.57 -19.27 3.23
C ARG A 116 -10.62 -20.05 2.34
N VAL A 117 -10.95 -21.31 2.10
CA VAL A 117 -10.30 -22.17 1.10
C VAL A 117 -11.42 -22.72 0.24
N PHE A 118 -11.43 -22.38 -1.04
CA PHE A 118 -12.52 -22.70 -1.98
C PHE A 118 -13.89 -22.37 -1.41
N GLY A 119 -14.04 -21.17 -0.83
CA GLY A 119 -15.31 -20.67 -0.29
C GLY A 119 -15.63 -21.15 1.13
N LYS A 120 -14.97 -22.20 1.62
CA LYS A 120 -15.19 -22.79 2.95
C LYS A 120 -14.33 -22.14 4.03
N LEU A 121 -14.98 -21.70 5.11
CA LEU A 121 -14.30 -21.13 6.28
C LEU A 121 -13.40 -22.17 6.96
N GLN A 122 -12.16 -21.77 7.24
CA GLN A 122 -11.20 -22.61 7.96
C GLN A 122 -11.48 -22.59 9.47
N SER A 123 -10.93 -23.57 10.19
CA SER A 123 -11.06 -23.68 11.65
C SER A 123 -10.18 -22.68 12.40
N MET A 124 -9.00 -22.38 11.86
CA MET A 124 -7.97 -21.50 12.43
C MET A 124 -7.98 -20.10 11.80
N THR A 125 -7.45 -19.10 12.51
CA THR A 125 -7.30 -17.72 12.00
C THR A 125 -5.99 -17.52 11.26
N PHE A 126 -5.84 -16.41 10.51
CA PHE A 126 -4.60 -16.12 9.78
C PHE A 126 -3.37 -16.09 10.71
N ALA A 127 -3.54 -15.57 11.93
CA ALA A 127 -2.48 -15.51 12.93
C ALA A 127 -2.06 -16.91 13.42
N GLN A 128 -3.01 -17.79 13.68
CA GLN A 128 -2.75 -19.15 14.16
C GLN A 128 -2.08 -20.02 13.10
N MET A 129 -2.40 -19.78 11.82
CA MET A 129 -1.83 -20.51 10.69
C MET A 129 -0.44 -20.00 10.27
N GLY A 130 0.12 -18.98 10.94
CA GLY A 130 1.44 -18.43 10.61
C GLY A 130 1.50 -17.72 9.27
N ASP A 131 0.41 -17.06 8.82
CA ASP A 131 0.39 -16.41 7.51
C ASP A 131 1.51 -15.36 7.36
N SER A 132 2.25 -15.43 6.25
CA SER A 132 3.40 -14.55 5.98
C SER A 132 3.01 -13.07 5.96
N TYR A 133 1.80 -12.73 5.50
CA TYR A 133 1.29 -11.36 5.52
C TYR A 133 1.08 -10.85 6.94
N TYR A 134 0.50 -11.68 7.81
CA TYR A 134 0.34 -11.37 9.24
C TYR A 134 1.70 -11.16 9.91
N LEU A 135 2.65 -12.08 9.71
CA LEU A 135 4.00 -11.97 10.29
C LEU A 135 4.72 -10.70 9.80
N ASN A 136 4.60 -10.38 8.52
CA ASN A 136 5.16 -9.16 7.93
C ASN A 136 4.54 -7.89 8.53
N LEU A 137 3.22 -7.86 8.75
CA LEU A 137 2.55 -6.74 9.41
C LEU A 137 2.98 -6.58 10.86
N LYS A 138 3.14 -7.69 11.58
CA LYS A 138 3.63 -7.70 12.96
C LYS A 138 5.05 -7.14 13.06
N ALA A 139 5.95 -7.59 12.19
CA ALA A 139 7.32 -7.07 12.10
C ALA A 139 7.35 -5.56 11.76
N LYS A 140 6.53 -5.12 10.78
CA LYS A 140 6.40 -3.69 10.43
C LYS A 140 5.90 -2.86 11.62
N ARG A 141 4.94 -3.37 12.39
CA ARG A 141 4.43 -2.69 13.59
C ARG A 141 5.53 -2.51 14.63
N GLN A 142 6.31 -3.56 14.89
CA GLN A 142 7.45 -3.49 15.82
C GLN A 142 8.50 -2.47 15.35
N GLN A 143 8.81 -2.44 14.05
CA GLN A 143 9.73 -1.43 13.50
C GLN A 143 9.19 -0.01 13.67
N LEU A 144 7.89 0.20 13.51
CA LEU A 144 7.25 1.50 13.72
C LEU A 144 7.23 1.93 15.19
N GLU A 145 7.32 0.98 16.13
CA GLU A 145 7.35 1.26 17.58
C GLU A 145 8.70 1.81 18.06
N LYS A 146 9.77 1.64 17.29
CA LYS A 146 11.08 2.23 17.58
C LYS A 146 10.96 3.76 17.79
N GLN A 147 11.71 4.25 18.78
CA GLN A 147 11.83 5.69 19.04
C GLN A 147 12.61 6.33 17.89
N VAL A 148 12.07 7.42 17.35
CA VAL A 148 12.63 8.07 16.16
C VAL A 148 13.82 8.96 16.51
N GLU A 149 13.85 9.44 17.76
CA GLU A 149 14.87 10.35 18.31
C GLU A 149 16.26 9.70 18.38
N SER A 150 16.32 8.39 18.64
CA SER A 150 17.55 7.62 18.80
C SER A 150 18.08 6.98 17.52
N LEU A 151 17.45 7.21 16.36
CA LEU A 151 17.85 6.57 15.10
C LEU A 151 19.04 7.29 14.45
N SER A 152 20.00 6.53 13.94
CA SER A 152 21.05 7.07 13.07
C SER A 152 20.45 7.71 11.80
N SER A 153 21.16 8.66 11.19
CA SER A 153 20.75 9.34 9.96
C SER A 153 20.35 8.37 8.82
N GLU A 154 21.05 7.25 8.66
CA GLU A 154 20.69 6.24 7.65
C GLU A 154 19.43 5.46 8.02
N GLU A 155 19.31 5.11 9.29
CA GLU A 155 18.14 4.39 9.82
C GLU A 155 16.88 5.25 9.75
N PHE A 156 17.03 6.55 10.02
CA PHE A 156 15.96 7.53 9.90
C PHE A 156 15.43 7.60 8.46
N LYS A 157 16.32 7.68 7.45
CA LYS A 157 15.90 7.66 6.03
C LYS A 157 15.18 6.36 5.65
N ARG A 158 15.63 5.21 6.18
CA ARG A 158 14.95 3.92 5.97
C ARG A 158 13.57 3.90 6.63
N TYR A 159 13.48 4.43 7.84
CA TYR A 159 12.25 4.55 8.61
C TYR A 159 11.23 5.46 7.91
N GLU A 160 11.66 6.61 7.45
CA GLU A 160 10.86 7.56 6.68
C GLU A 160 10.29 6.90 5.40
N LYS A 161 11.14 6.23 4.62
CA LYS A 161 10.71 5.46 3.46
C LYS A 161 9.68 4.39 3.82
N LEU A 162 9.83 3.70 4.95
CA LEU A 162 8.88 2.70 5.42
C LEU A 162 7.52 3.32 5.76
N VAL A 163 7.50 4.45 6.48
CA VAL A 163 6.26 5.16 6.83
C VAL A 163 5.54 5.62 5.56
N TYR A 164 6.24 6.23 4.61
CA TYR A 164 5.62 6.70 3.37
C TYR A 164 5.14 5.57 2.47
N LYS A 165 5.94 4.51 2.29
CA LYS A 165 5.53 3.34 1.48
C LYS A 165 4.30 2.65 2.06
N THR A 166 4.25 2.50 3.38
CA THR A 166 3.13 1.83 4.06
C THR A 166 1.90 2.75 4.15
N GLY A 167 2.09 4.07 4.15
CA GLY A 167 1.02 5.06 4.24
C GLY A 167 0.33 5.41 2.92
N ARG A 168 0.89 5.03 1.76
CA ARG A 168 0.25 5.23 0.45
C ARG A 168 -0.96 4.32 0.31
N SER A 169 -2.06 4.87 -0.20
CA SER A 169 -3.31 4.14 -0.41
C SER A 169 -3.10 2.96 -1.36
N GLN A 170 -3.50 1.76 -0.92
CA GLN A 170 -3.48 0.54 -1.73
C GLN A 170 -4.47 0.60 -2.92
N GLU A 171 -5.37 1.61 -2.97
CA GLU A 171 -6.34 1.76 -4.06
C GLU A 171 -5.68 1.97 -5.43
N TYR A 172 -4.49 2.60 -5.50
CA TYR A 172 -3.79 2.84 -6.77
C TYR A 172 -3.12 1.58 -7.35
N GLN A 173 -2.87 0.57 -6.50
CA GLN A 173 -2.27 -0.68 -6.95
C GLN A 173 -3.31 -1.67 -7.47
N THR A 174 -4.61 -1.44 -7.27
CA THR A 174 -5.59 -2.51 -7.41
C THR A 174 -5.89 -2.89 -8.86
N SER A 175 -5.83 -1.96 -9.83
CA SER A 175 -5.98 -2.31 -11.25
C SER A 175 -4.75 -3.03 -11.79
N LEU A 176 -3.55 -2.44 -11.60
CA LEU A 176 -2.29 -3.08 -12.00
C LEU A 176 -2.12 -4.46 -11.34
N PHE A 177 -2.55 -4.60 -10.09
CA PHE A 177 -2.47 -5.85 -9.36
C PHE A 177 -3.30 -6.95 -10.03
N ARG A 178 -4.54 -6.66 -10.42
CA ARG A 178 -5.39 -7.62 -11.14
C ARG A 178 -4.79 -8.01 -12.47
N ASP A 179 -4.33 -7.03 -13.25
CA ASP A 179 -3.73 -7.29 -14.57
C ASP A 179 -2.45 -8.12 -14.45
N ASN A 180 -1.62 -7.84 -13.43
CA ASN A 180 -0.43 -8.64 -13.14
C ASN A 180 -0.77 -10.06 -12.69
N TYR A 181 -1.82 -10.23 -11.87
CA TYR A 181 -2.29 -11.54 -11.44
C TYR A 181 -2.84 -12.35 -12.62
N GLU A 182 -3.60 -11.74 -13.54
CA GLU A 182 -4.08 -12.43 -14.75
C GLU A 182 -2.94 -12.86 -15.68
N LYS A 183 -1.90 -12.03 -15.82
CA LYS A 183 -0.69 -12.40 -16.55
C LYS A 183 0.00 -13.60 -15.88
N MET A 184 0.18 -13.53 -14.56
CA MET A 184 0.75 -14.62 -13.78
C MET A 184 -0.03 -15.93 -13.95
N LEU A 185 -1.37 -15.89 -13.94
CA LEU A 185 -2.21 -17.06 -14.21
C LEU A 185 -1.95 -17.65 -15.60
N THR A 186 -1.86 -16.77 -16.61
CA THR A 186 -1.62 -17.15 -18.01
C THR A 186 -0.24 -17.77 -18.19
N ASP A 187 0.78 -17.14 -17.63
CA ASP A 187 2.17 -17.60 -17.69
C ASP A 187 2.31 -18.96 -16.98
N LEU A 188 1.78 -19.09 -15.77
CA LEU A 188 1.82 -20.35 -15.03
C LEU A 188 1.07 -21.47 -15.78
N GLY A 189 -0.11 -21.18 -16.32
CA GLY A 189 -0.87 -22.14 -17.13
C GLY A 189 -0.13 -22.57 -18.39
N TYR A 190 0.61 -21.67 -19.04
CA TYR A 190 1.48 -21.99 -20.17
C TYR A 190 2.63 -22.92 -19.74
N TYR A 191 3.33 -22.59 -18.65
CA TYR A 191 4.44 -23.41 -18.14
C TYR A 191 4.02 -24.82 -17.74
N THR A 192 2.80 -24.98 -17.20
CA THR A 192 2.27 -26.29 -16.82
C THR A 192 1.48 -26.97 -17.94
N GLY A 193 1.30 -26.35 -19.11
CA GLY A 193 0.50 -26.89 -20.21
C GLY A 193 -0.96 -27.15 -19.82
N TYR A 194 -1.57 -26.23 -19.05
CA TYR A 194 -2.97 -26.30 -18.64
C TYR A 194 -3.91 -25.88 -19.79
N ASP A 195 -5.19 -26.29 -19.70
CA ASP A 195 -6.21 -26.01 -20.71
C ASP A 195 -6.49 -24.51 -20.85
N GLU A 196 -6.22 -23.96 -22.05
CA GLU A 196 -6.37 -22.53 -22.35
C GLU A 196 -7.83 -22.07 -22.26
N ASN A 197 -8.80 -22.90 -22.65
CA ASN A 197 -10.23 -22.55 -22.59
C ASN A 197 -10.71 -22.44 -21.15
N LYS A 198 -10.30 -23.40 -20.30
CA LYS A 198 -10.61 -23.36 -18.86
C LYS A 198 -9.96 -22.14 -18.18
N LEU A 199 -8.71 -21.83 -18.53
CA LEU A 199 -8.00 -20.67 -18.00
C LEU A 199 -8.66 -19.35 -18.41
N GLN A 200 -9.13 -19.27 -19.64
CA GLN A 200 -9.85 -18.11 -20.14
C GLN A 200 -11.19 -17.92 -19.41
N LEU A 201 -11.93 -19.02 -19.17
CA LEU A 201 -13.16 -18.99 -18.36
C LEU A 201 -12.91 -18.46 -16.94
N LEU A 202 -11.82 -18.90 -16.29
CA LEU A 202 -11.43 -18.38 -14.98
C LEU A 202 -11.16 -16.87 -15.03
N LYS A 203 -10.40 -16.40 -16.02
CA LYS A 203 -10.08 -14.97 -16.19
C LYS A 203 -11.34 -14.14 -16.40
N GLU A 204 -12.28 -14.61 -17.21
CA GLU A 204 -13.56 -13.94 -17.41
C GLU A 204 -14.37 -13.81 -16.12
N LYS A 205 -14.42 -14.88 -15.31
CA LYS A 205 -15.08 -14.87 -13.99
C LYS A 205 -14.42 -13.86 -13.04
N LEU A 206 -13.09 -13.79 -13.01
CA LEU A 206 -12.35 -12.81 -12.21
C LEU A 206 -12.52 -11.36 -12.70
N ARG A 207 -12.62 -11.13 -14.02
CA ARG A 207 -12.80 -9.79 -14.61
C ARG A 207 -14.16 -9.17 -14.31
N LYS A 208 -15.19 -9.98 -14.05
CA LYS A 208 -16.52 -9.50 -13.62
C LYS A 208 -16.45 -8.76 -12.28
N LEU A 209 -15.45 -9.03 -11.45
CA LEU A 209 -15.24 -8.34 -10.18
C LEU A 209 -14.65 -6.96 -10.39
N ASN A 210 -15.18 -5.96 -9.66
CA ASN A 210 -14.48 -4.69 -9.57
C ASN A 210 -13.18 -4.85 -8.77
N ASN A 211 -12.25 -3.91 -8.93
CA ASN A 211 -10.93 -3.97 -8.29
C ASN A 211 -11.00 -4.19 -6.77
N ARG A 212 -11.97 -3.58 -6.08
CA ARG A 212 -12.13 -3.73 -4.63
C ARG A 212 -12.59 -5.14 -4.25
N GLN A 213 -13.54 -5.70 -5.00
CA GLN A 213 -14.02 -7.07 -4.81
C GLN A 213 -12.89 -8.06 -5.10
N PHE A 214 -12.15 -7.88 -6.18
CA PHE A 214 -10.98 -8.70 -6.51
C PHE A 214 -9.92 -8.65 -5.41
N TYR A 215 -9.63 -7.46 -4.87
CA TYR A 215 -8.67 -7.33 -3.77
C TYR A 215 -9.13 -8.05 -2.50
N LYS A 216 -10.39 -7.89 -2.12
CA LYS A 216 -10.96 -8.62 -0.98
C LYS A 216 -10.86 -10.14 -1.19
N LEU A 217 -11.21 -10.60 -2.38
CA LEU A 217 -11.13 -12.00 -2.79
C LEU A 217 -9.70 -12.52 -2.57
N PHE A 218 -8.71 -11.84 -3.15
CA PHE A 218 -7.30 -12.22 -3.02
C PHE A 218 -6.82 -12.24 -1.56
N GLN A 219 -7.28 -11.32 -0.72
CA GLN A 219 -6.88 -11.26 0.70
C GLN A 219 -7.49 -12.38 1.55
N ASN A 220 -8.70 -12.85 1.20
CA ASN A 220 -9.48 -13.73 2.06
C ASN A 220 -9.54 -15.18 1.56
N GLU A 221 -9.37 -15.41 0.27
CA GLU A 221 -9.38 -16.73 -0.35
C GLU A 221 -7.95 -17.26 -0.53
N ARG A 222 -7.60 -18.26 0.30
CA ARG A 222 -6.25 -18.82 0.30
C ARG A 222 -5.90 -19.53 -1.00
N ALA A 223 -6.86 -20.19 -1.66
CA ALA A 223 -6.57 -20.88 -2.92
C ALA A 223 -5.99 -19.94 -3.98
N ILE A 224 -6.52 -18.71 -4.06
CA ILE A 224 -6.06 -17.66 -4.98
C ILE A 224 -4.65 -17.20 -4.61
N LYS A 225 -4.34 -17.12 -3.31
CA LYS A 225 -3.00 -16.74 -2.83
C LYS A 225 -1.98 -17.86 -3.07
N SER A 226 -2.35 -19.12 -2.83
CA SER A 226 -1.46 -20.28 -3.02
C SER A 226 -0.96 -20.42 -4.45
N ILE A 227 -1.78 -20.07 -5.46
CA ILE A 227 -1.33 -20.05 -6.87
C ILE A 227 -0.11 -19.13 -7.06
N THR A 228 -0.02 -18.01 -6.32
CA THR A 228 1.12 -17.09 -6.42
C THR A 228 2.42 -17.68 -5.89
N GLU A 229 2.35 -18.73 -5.06
CA GLU A 229 3.53 -19.38 -4.47
C GLU A 229 4.24 -20.29 -5.49
N TYR A 230 3.50 -20.83 -6.46
CA TYR A 230 4.05 -21.65 -7.55
C TYR A 230 4.74 -20.83 -8.63
N TYR A 231 4.32 -19.59 -8.85
CA TYR A 231 4.81 -18.76 -9.96
C TYR A 231 6.33 -18.50 -9.95
N PRO A 232 6.98 -18.20 -8.80
CA PRO A 232 8.44 -18.09 -8.74
C PRO A 232 9.17 -19.37 -9.11
N LEU A 233 8.58 -20.56 -8.89
CA LEU A 233 9.23 -21.84 -9.18
C LEU A 233 9.47 -22.04 -10.67
N VAL A 234 8.54 -21.58 -11.52
CA VAL A 234 8.63 -21.72 -12.98
C VAL A 234 9.31 -20.54 -13.66
N THR A 235 9.30 -19.35 -13.04
CA THR A 235 9.83 -18.12 -13.66
C THR A 235 11.23 -17.74 -13.20
N ASN A 236 11.63 -18.13 -11.98
CA ASN A 236 12.91 -17.72 -11.44
C ASN A 236 14.06 -18.59 -11.96
N LYS A 237 14.77 -18.07 -12.95
CA LYS A 237 15.94 -18.72 -13.59
C LYS A 237 17.09 -19.08 -12.63
N THR A 238 17.08 -18.60 -11.39
CA THR A 238 18.08 -18.96 -10.37
C THR A 238 17.80 -20.28 -9.66
N ILE A 239 16.57 -20.81 -9.75
CA ILE A 239 16.22 -22.14 -9.25
C ILE A 239 16.71 -23.17 -10.28
N LYS A 240 17.95 -23.65 -10.11
CA LYS A 240 18.52 -24.68 -10.99
C LYS A 240 17.97 -26.05 -10.61
N GLY A 241 17.49 -26.81 -11.60
CA GLY A 241 17.10 -28.22 -11.44
C GLY A 241 15.64 -28.48 -11.05
N PHE A 242 14.78 -27.46 -11.11
CA PHE A 242 13.33 -27.63 -10.93
C PHE A 242 12.67 -28.01 -12.27
N ASN A 243 11.90 -29.10 -12.31
CA ASN A 243 11.13 -29.49 -13.48
C ASN A 243 9.68 -28.97 -13.33
N PRO A 244 9.18 -28.10 -14.23
CA PRO A 244 7.78 -27.62 -14.19
C PRO A 244 6.74 -28.74 -14.18
N ASP A 245 7.06 -29.92 -14.73
CA ASP A 245 6.16 -31.07 -14.70
C ASP A 245 5.86 -31.55 -13.27
N ASP A 246 6.77 -31.31 -12.31
CA ASP A 246 6.63 -31.75 -10.91
C ASP A 246 5.47 -31.06 -10.18
N ILE A 247 5.03 -29.89 -10.66
CA ILE A 247 3.92 -29.12 -10.08
C ILE A 247 2.69 -29.07 -10.98
N LYS A 248 2.75 -29.71 -12.16
CA LYS A 248 1.71 -29.58 -13.19
C LYS A 248 0.35 -30.06 -12.69
N GLU A 249 0.32 -31.21 -12.02
CA GLU A 249 -0.90 -31.80 -11.47
C GLU A 249 -1.48 -30.93 -10.34
N ASP A 250 -0.64 -30.47 -9.42
CA ASP A 250 -1.04 -29.57 -8.33
C ASP A 250 -1.67 -28.27 -8.85
N VAL A 251 -1.02 -27.61 -9.81
CA VAL A 251 -1.50 -26.37 -10.41
C VAL A 251 -2.81 -26.60 -11.17
N ALA A 252 -2.91 -27.70 -11.93
CA ALA A 252 -4.14 -28.05 -12.65
C ALA A 252 -5.31 -28.28 -11.68
N ASN A 253 -5.06 -29.03 -10.60
CA ASN A 253 -6.05 -29.26 -9.55
C ASN A 253 -6.47 -27.96 -8.87
N LEU A 254 -5.54 -27.05 -8.58
CA LEU A 254 -5.88 -25.74 -8.01
C LEU A 254 -6.75 -24.90 -8.96
N TYR A 255 -6.45 -24.90 -10.26
CA TYR A 255 -7.25 -24.18 -11.24
C TYR A 255 -8.63 -24.78 -11.44
N ASP A 256 -8.74 -26.11 -11.56
CA ASP A 256 -10.04 -26.78 -11.70
C ASP A 256 -10.92 -26.54 -10.48
N ASN A 257 -10.39 -26.74 -9.26
CA ASN A 257 -11.12 -26.45 -8.03
C ASN A 257 -11.51 -24.96 -7.92
N LEU A 258 -10.64 -24.05 -8.35
CA LEU A 258 -10.97 -22.63 -8.35
C LEU A 258 -12.12 -22.34 -9.32
N ILE A 259 -12.08 -22.87 -10.54
CA ILE A 259 -13.12 -22.66 -11.57
C ILE A 259 -14.48 -23.17 -11.10
N GLU A 260 -14.50 -24.36 -10.49
CA GLU A 260 -15.71 -24.99 -9.97
C GLU A 260 -16.34 -24.18 -8.84
N ASN A 261 -15.51 -23.64 -7.94
CA ASN A 261 -16.00 -22.96 -6.73
C ASN A 261 -16.06 -21.43 -6.86
N ILE A 262 -15.52 -20.80 -7.93
CA ILE A 262 -15.37 -19.34 -7.98
C ILE A 262 -16.70 -18.59 -7.88
N ASP A 263 -17.80 -19.14 -8.38
CA ASP A 263 -19.11 -18.48 -8.29
C ASP A 263 -19.62 -18.46 -6.84
N GLU A 264 -19.45 -19.55 -6.09
CA GLU A 264 -19.76 -19.59 -4.66
C GLU A 264 -18.83 -18.66 -3.87
N ILE A 265 -17.53 -18.67 -4.17
CA ILE A 265 -16.55 -17.78 -3.54
C ILE A 265 -16.95 -16.31 -3.77
N ILE A 266 -17.27 -15.94 -5.02
CA ILE A 266 -17.69 -14.58 -5.37
C ILE A 266 -19.00 -14.19 -4.67
N GLY A 267 -19.94 -15.13 -4.54
CA GLY A 267 -21.21 -14.92 -3.82
C GLY A 267 -21.03 -14.55 -2.34
N THR A 268 -19.84 -14.71 -1.78
CA THR A 268 -19.54 -14.46 -0.36
C THR A 268 -18.76 -13.16 -0.08
N LEU A 269 -18.48 -12.33 -1.09
CA LEU A 269 -17.67 -11.08 -1.04
C LEU A 269 -18.41 -9.80 -0.61
#